data_AF-A0A0K2T0B2-F1
#
_entry.id   AF-A0A0K2T0B2-F1
#
_cell.length_a   1.000
_cell.length_b   1.000
_cell.length_c   1.000
_cell.angle_alpha   90.00
_cell.angle_beta   90.00
_cell.angle_gamma   90.00
#
_symmetry.space_group_name_H-M   'P 1'
#
loop_
_entity.id
_entity.type
_entity.pdbx_description
1 polymer ?
#
loop_
_entity_poly.entity_id
_entity_poly.type
_entity_poly.pdbx_seq_one_letter_code
_entity_poly.pdbx_strand_id
1 'polypeptide(L)'
;MNESRAIAGFLASEFDKSGKLYPTCPMAHARVNQRLYFDMGVFYKAFGECVYPIMFANADVPAEKYDKLKEVLGWANDMVKETGFAAGTEEMTIADIAWVATYSSIKEADVIDLVPYKELDAWFTKCVALIPNYETCNGKG
;
A
#
# COMPACT_ATOMS: atom_id res chain seq x y z
N MET A 1 3.96 -17.33 -12.96
CA MET A 1 4.61 -16.17 -12.29
C MET A 1 4.03 -16.07 -10.89
N ASN A 2 4.85 -16.01 -9.85
CA ASN A 2 4.48 -15.72 -8.47
C ASN A 2 5.00 -14.32 -8.08
N GLU A 3 4.69 -13.85 -6.87
CA GLU A 3 4.89 -12.48 -6.36
C GLU A 3 3.89 -11.43 -6.88
N SER A 4 3.04 -10.92 -5.98
CA SER A 4 1.93 -10.00 -6.32
C SER A 4 2.40 -8.75 -7.06
N ARG A 5 3.50 -8.14 -6.60
CA ARG A 5 4.05 -6.90 -7.18
C ARG A 5 4.71 -7.13 -8.54
N ALA A 6 5.34 -8.28 -8.73
CA ALA A 6 5.90 -8.67 -10.03
C ALA A 6 4.79 -8.96 -11.04
N ILE A 7 3.74 -9.67 -10.63
CA ILE A 7 2.55 -9.92 -11.45
C ILE A 7 1.87 -8.60 -11.82
N ALA A 8 1.69 -7.67 -10.88
CA ALA A 8 1.13 -6.35 -11.17
C ALA A 8 1.97 -5.57 -12.19
N GLY A 9 3.30 -5.60 -12.07
CA GLY A 9 4.22 -4.98 -13.03
C GLY A 9 4.14 -5.59 -14.43
N PHE A 10 4.02 -6.92 -14.52
CA PHE A 10 3.79 -7.61 -15.81
C PHE A 10 2.44 -7.20 -16.42
N LEU A 11 1.36 -7.27 -15.65
CA LEU A 11 0.03 -6.94 -16.15
C LEU A 11 -0.06 -5.48 -16.61
N ALA A 12 0.51 -4.54 -15.86
CA ALA A 12 0.56 -3.14 -16.27
C ALA A 12 1.40 -2.96 -17.55
N SER A 13 2.60 -3.54 -17.63
CA SER A 13 3.46 -3.43 -18.82
C SER A 13 2.80 -3.96 -20.09
N GLU A 14 2.08 -5.08 -20.01
CA GLU A 14 1.48 -5.74 -21.17
C GLU A 14 0.12 -5.15 -21.57
N PHE A 15 -0.71 -4.81 -20.58
CA PHE A 15 -2.14 -4.54 -20.80
C PHE A 15 -2.53 -3.08 -20.59
N ASP A 16 -1.77 -2.27 -19.84
CA ASP A 16 -2.07 -0.83 -19.71
C ASP A 16 -1.64 -0.06 -20.96
N LYS A 17 -2.60 0.19 -21.84
CA LYS A 17 -2.37 0.96 -23.08
C LYS A 17 -2.12 2.45 -22.82
N SER A 18 -2.47 2.96 -21.64
CA SER A 18 -2.21 4.35 -21.27
C SER A 18 -0.77 4.57 -20.79
N GLY A 19 -0.10 3.52 -20.32
CA GLY A 19 1.24 3.58 -19.72
C GLY A 19 1.30 4.37 -18.41
N LYS A 20 0.16 4.66 -17.78
CA LYS A 20 0.06 5.46 -16.55
C LYS A 20 0.29 4.62 -15.30
N LEU A 21 -0.17 3.36 -15.28
CA LEU A 21 -0.10 2.51 -14.10
C LEU A 21 1.33 2.09 -13.77
N TYR A 22 2.18 1.94 -14.78
CA TYR A 22 3.58 1.60 -14.60
C TYR A 22 4.45 2.36 -15.62
N PRO A 23 4.72 3.65 -15.36
CA PRO A 23 5.38 4.53 -16.33
C PRO A 23 6.81 4.08 -16.63
N THR A 24 7.26 4.28 -17.87
CA THR A 24 8.60 3.89 -18.35
C THR A 24 9.64 4.99 -18.23
N CYS A 25 9.24 6.23 -17.94
CA CYS A 25 10.17 7.32 -17.64
C CYS A 25 11.06 6.90 -16.45
N PRO A 26 12.41 6.89 -16.59
CA PRO A 26 13.30 6.23 -15.63
C PRO A 26 13.08 6.65 -14.17
N MET A 27 12.88 7.95 -13.92
CA MET A 27 12.69 8.46 -12.55
C MET A 27 11.34 8.04 -11.97
N ALA A 28 10.25 8.16 -12.74
CA ALA A 28 8.92 7.76 -12.29
C ALA A 28 8.86 6.24 -12.06
N HIS A 29 9.45 5.47 -12.97
CA HIS A 29 9.56 4.01 -12.86
C HIS A 29 10.33 3.60 -11.60
N ALA A 30 11.48 4.24 -11.34
CA ALA A 30 12.29 3.98 -10.15
C ALA A 30 11.53 4.31 -8.85
N ARG A 31 10.76 5.41 -8.83
CA ARG A 31 9.90 5.75 -7.68
C ARG A 31 8.82 4.70 -7.46
N VAL A 32 8.08 4.30 -8.50
CA VAL A 32 7.06 3.24 -8.39
C VAL A 32 7.67 1.96 -7.84
N ASN A 33 8.81 1.52 -8.37
CA ASN A 33 9.50 0.33 -7.87
C ASN A 33 9.94 0.48 -6.42
N GLN A 34 10.50 1.62 -6.03
CA GLN A 34 10.86 1.86 -4.64
C GLN A 34 9.64 1.77 -3.72
N ARG A 35 8.46 2.27 -4.13
CA ARG A 35 7.23 2.19 -3.33
C ARG A 35 6.67 0.77 -3.26
N LEU A 36 6.81 -0.02 -4.31
CA LEU A 36 6.49 -1.46 -4.31
C LEU A 36 7.40 -2.23 -3.34
N TYR A 37 8.71 -1.97 -3.35
CA TYR A 37 9.62 -2.60 -2.39
C TYR A 37 9.41 -2.12 -0.96
N PHE A 38 9.08 -0.85 -0.76
CA PHE A 38 8.65 -0.33 0.54
C PHE A 38 7.42 -1.08 1.04
N ASP A 39 6.41 -1.27 0.19
CA ASP A 39 5.21 -2.00 0.56
C ASP A 39 5.53 -3.43 1.02
N MET A 40 6.32 -4.16 0.23
CA MET A 40 6.71 -5.54 0.53
C MET A 40 7.55 -5.66 1.80
N GLY A 41 8.63 -4.88 1.87
CA GLY A 41 9.68 -5.05 2.86
C GLY A 41 9.51 -4.22 4.12
N VAL A 42 8.61 -3.24 4.10
CA VAL A 42 8.45 -2.27 5.20
C VAL A 42 6.99 -2.17 5.62
N PHE A 43 6.07 -1.84 4.71
CA PHE A 43 4.69 -1.54 5.06
C PHE A 43 3.87 -2.78 5.43
N TYR A 44 3.68 -3.68 4.46
CA TYR A 44 3.00 -4.96 4.66
C TYR A 44 3.71 -5.81 5.71
N LYS A 45 5.06 -5.76 5.73
CA LYS A 45 5.85 -6.47 6.73
C LYS A 45 5.57 -5.98 8.14
N ALA A 46 5.59 -4.66 8.39
CA ALA A 46 5.30 -4.11 9.72
C ALA A 46 3.87 -4.44 10.18
N PHE A 47 2.90 -4.38 9.25
CA PHE A 47 1.54 -4.82 9.53
C PHE A 47 1.49 -6.31 9.90
N GLY A 48 2.05 -7.18 9.06
CA GLY A 48 2.07 -8.63 9.28
C GLY A 48 2.72 -9.04 10.61
N GLU A 49 3.78 -8.34 11.02
CA GLU A 49 4.41 -8.54 12.34
C GLU A 49 3.48 -8.20 13.52
N CYS A 50 2.46 -7.38 13.30
CA CYS A 50 1.43 -7.07 14.30
C CYS A 50 0.26 -8.05 14.30
N VAL A 51 -0.11 -8.63 13.15
CA VAL A 51 -1.34 -9.42 13.04
C VAL A 51 -1.14 -10.93 12.95
N TYR A 52 -0.07 -11.40 12.31
CA TYR A 52 0.13 -12.84 12.11
C TYR A 52 0.33 -13.64 13.39
N PRO A 53 1.05 -13.17 14.43
CA PRO A 53 1.16 -13.91 15.69
C PRO A 53 -0.20 -14.12 16.36
N ILE A 54 -1.08 -13.11 16.29
CA ILE A 54 -2.43 -13.17 16.83
C ILE A 54 -3.28 -14.16 16.02
N MET A 55 -3.33 -13.99 14.70
CA MET A 55 -4.21 -14.74 13.81
C MET A 55 -3.83 -16.23 13.68
N PHE A 56 -2.54 -16.55 13.65
CA PHE A 56 -2.07 -17.87 13.25
C PHE A 56 -1.33 -18.64 14.35
N ALA A 57 -0.89 -17.96 15.41
CA ALA A 57 -0.15 -18.59 16.50
C ALA A 57 -0.80 -18.40 17.88
N ASN A 58 -1.90 -17.66 17.98
CA ASN A 58 -2.54 -17.30 19.25
C ASN A 58 -1.51 -16.75 20.26
N ALA A 59 -0.61 -15.90 19.79
CA ALA A 59 0.52 -15.37 20.52
C ALA A 59 0.42 -13.85 20.68
N ASP A 60 0.95 -13.36 21.80
CA ASP A 60 1.05 -11.93 22.08
C ASP A 60 2.08 -11.25 21.17
N VAL A 61 1.86 -9.97 20.90
CA VAL A 61 2.70 -9.14 20.05
C VAL A 61 3.44 -8.11 20.90
N PRO A 62 4.79 -8.04 20.81
CA PRO A 62 5.57 -7.03 21.52
C PRO A 62 5.20 -5.59 21.12
N ALA A 63 5.20 -4.66 22.09
CA ALA A 63 4.88 -3.24 21.85
C ALA A 63 5.72 -2.59 20.73
N GLU A 64 7.00 -2.99 20.62
CA GLU A 64 7.93 -2.53 19.57
C GLU A 64 7.42 -2.77 18.14
N LYS A 65 6.58 -3.80 17.90
CA LYS A 65 6.02 -4.09 16.58
C LYS A 65 4.97 -3.05 16.20
N TYR A 66 4.11 -2.69 17.15
CA TYR A 66 3.14 -1.62 16.95
C TYR A 66 3.80 -0.25 16.80
N ASP A 67 4.86 0.03 17.56
CA ASP A 67 5.62 1.28 17.41
C ASP A 67 6.31 1.34 16.05
N LYS A 68 6.80 0.21 15.53
CA LYS A 68 7.31 0.13 14.16
C LYS A 68 6.21 0.40 13.13
N LEU A 69 5.01 -0.15 13.31
CA LEU A 69 3.88 0.13 12.42
C LEU A 69 3.50 1.62 12.44
N LYS A 70 3.50 2.27 13.61
CA LYS A 70 3.25 3.72 13.73
C LYS A 70 4.25 4.55 12.93
N GLU A 71 5.53 4.20 13.03
CA GLU A 71 6.61 4.88 12.30
C GLU A 71 6.42 4.73 10.79
N VAL A 72 6.14 3.51 10.33
CA VAL A 72 5.96 3.20 8.90
C VAL A 72 4.72 3.87 8.33
N LEU A 73 3.62 3.94 9.08
CA LEU A 73 2.43 4.71 8.73
C LEU A 73 2.75 6.21 8.61
N GLY A 74 3.62 6.74 9.48
CA GLY A 74 4.13 8.11 9.38
C GLY A 74 4.87 8.35 8.07
N TRP A 75 5.78 7.45 7.70
CA TRP A 75 6.49 7.53 6.41
C TRP A 75 5.54 7.43 5.21
N ALA A 76 4.59 6.50 5.22
CA ALA A 76 3.62 6.35 4.13
C ALA A 76 2.75 7.61 3.99
N ASN A 77 2.27 8.16 5.12
CA ASN A 77 1.53 9.41 5.18
C ASN A 77 2.34 10.58 4.60
N ASP A 78 3.63 10.66 4.90
CA ASP A 78 4.49 11.71 4.33
C ASP A 78 4.74 11.51 2.83
N MET A 79 4.89 10.29 2.35
CA MET A 79 5.13 9.98 0.94
C MET A 79 3.95 10.37 0.03
N VAL A 80 2.71 10.28 0.53
CA VAL A 80 1.52 10.62 -0.27
C VAL A 80 1.20 12.12 -0.28
N LYS A 81 1.78 12.93 0.62
CA LYS A 81 1.46 14.36 0.78
C LYS A 81 1.64 15.20 -0.48
N GLU A 82 2.68 14.92 -1.25
CA GLU A 82 3.10 15.81 -2.35
C GLU A 82 2.08 15.85 -3.49
N THR A 83 1.55 14.69 -3.90
CA THR A 83 0.63 14.59 -5.05
C THR A 83 -0.68 13.87 -4.74
N GLY A 84 -0.81 13.32 -3.53
CA GLY A 84 -1.92 12.43 -3.18
C GLY A 84 -1.85 11.09 -3.91
N PHE A 85 -0.65 10.63 -4.29
CA PHE A 85 -0.34 9.29 -4.79
C PHE A 85 1.02 8.82 -4.26
N ALA A 86 1.16 7.52 -3.98
CA ALA A 86 2.30 6.93 -3.30
C ALA A 86 3.63 7.20 -4.01
N ALA A 87 3.65 7.13 -5.34
CA ALA A 87 4.85 7.34 -6.15
C ALA A 87 5.18 8.83 -6.42
N GLY A 88 4.38 9.78 -5.92
CA GLY A 88 4.55 11.19 -6.22
C GLY A 88 4.30 11.53 -7.70
N THR A 89 3.47 10.73 -8.37
CA THR A 89 3.01 10.93 -9.75
C THR A 89 1.73 11.76 -9.77
N GLU A 90 1.35 12.27 -10.95
CA GLU A 90 0.07 12.97 -11.15
C GLU A 90 -1.14 12.02 -11.21
N GLU A 91 -0.88 10.72 -11.42
CA GLU A 91 -1.88 9.69 -11.65
C GLU A 91 -1.61 8.47 -10.77
N MET A 92 -2.65 7.66 -10.54
CA MET A 92 -2.54 6.40 -9.80
C MET A 92 -1.60 5.41 -10.51
N THR A 93 -0.79 4.71 -9.74
CA THR A 93 0.14 3.68 -10.22
C THR A 93 -0.12 2.33 -9.56
N ILE A 94 0.57 1.28 -10.01
CA ILE A 94 0.54 -0.03 -9.33
C ILE A 94 1.08 0.03 -7.89
N ALA A 95 1.87 1.04 -7.53
CA ALA A 95 2.28 1.24 -6.14
C ALA A 95 1.08 1.61 -5.25
N ASP A 96 0.20 2.48 -5.73
CA ASP A 96 -1.02 2.86 -5.01
C ASP A 96 -1.94 1.67 -4.82
N ILE A 97 -2.16 0.87 -5.87
CA ILE A 97 -2.99 -0.33 -5.82
C ILE A 97 -2.45 -1.34 -4.79
N ALA A 98 -1.13 -1.53 -4.74
CA ALA A 98 -0.50 -2.43 -3.78
C ALA A 98 -0.66 -1.91 -2.34
N TRP A 99 -0.44 -0.62 -2.12
CA TRP A 99 -0.61 -0.01 -0.80
C TRP A 99 -2.06 -0.01 -0.35
N VAL A 100 -3.04 0.12 -1.26
CA VAL A 100 -4.47 0.09 -0.92
C VAL A 100 -4.84 -1.25 -0.29
N ALA A 101 -4.31 -2.35 -0.84
CA ALA A 101 -4.50 -3.67 -0.25
C ALA A 101 -3.95 -3.71 1.18
N THR A 102 -2.68 -3.33 1.38
CA THR A 102 -2.04 -3.28 2.71
C THR A 102 -2.81 -2.38 3.69
N TYR A 103 -3.14 -1.15 3.30
CA TYR A 103 -3.76 -0.18 4.19
C TYR A 103 -5.21 -0.54 4.52
N SER A 104 -5.98 -1.09 3.57
CA SER A 104 -7.32 -1.60 3.89
C SER A 104 -7.29 -2.68 4.96
N SER A 105 -6.35 -3.62 4.91
CA SER A 105 -6.20 -4.65 5.95
C SER A 105 -5.77 -4.05 7.29
N ILE A 106 -4.95 -2.99 7.30
CA ILE A 106 -4.62 -2.26 8.54
C ILE A 106 -5.87 -1.63 9.16
N LYS A 107 -6.74 -1.01 8.32
CA LYS A 107 -7.99 -0.40 8.78
C LYS A 107 -8.92 -1.43 9.42
N GLU A 108 -9.11 -2.58 8.75
CA GLU A 108 -10.01 -3.63 9.25
C GLU A 108 -9.46 -4.37 10.48
N ALA A 109 -8.14 -4.50 10.61
CA ALA A 109 -7.54 -5.17 11.75
C ALA A 109 -7.68 -4.39 13.07
N ASP A 110 -7.91 -3.08 13.00
CA ASP A 110 -8.11 -2.18 14.15
C ASP A 110 -7.06 -2.34 15.27
N VAL A 111 -5.82 -2.59 14.89
CA VAL A 111 -4.69 -2.82 15.83
C VAL A 111 -3.97 -1.53 16.23
N ILE A 112 -4.33 -0.40 15.60
CA ILE A 112 -3.65 0.89 15.77
C ILE A 112 -4.59 2.05 15.45
N ASP A 113 -4.47 3.16 16.19
CA ASP A 113 -5.22 4.38 15.88
C ASP A 113 -4.68 5.03 14.60
N LEU A 114 -5.56 5.20 13.61
CA LEU A 114 -5.23 5.77 12.31
C LEU A 114 -5.54 7.27 12.19
N VAL A 115 -6.20 7.87 13.18
CA VAL A 115 -6.54 9.31 13.20
C VAL A 115 -5.34 10.24 12.91
N PRO A 116 -4.10 9.94 13.35
CA PRO A 116 -2.95 10.78 13.05
C PRO A 116 -2.55 10.84 11.56
N TYR A 117 -2.91 9.84 10.76
CA TYR A 117 -2.42 9.65 9.38
C TYR A 117 -3.43 10.16 8.33
N LYS A 118 -3.84 11.42 8.46
CA LYS A 118 -4.93 12.02 7.67
C LYS A 118 -4.68 12.03 6.16
N GLU A 119 -3.43 12.23 5.75
CA GLU A 119 -3.07 12.28 4.33
C GLU A 119 -3.16 10.89 3.71
N LEU A 120 -2.81 9.87 4.50
CA LEU A 120 -2.96 8.48 4.10
C LEU A 120 -4.44 8.09 4.02
N ASP A 121 -5.28 8.54 4.95
CA ASP A 121 -6.73 8.27 4.88
C ASP A 121 -7.41 8.96 3.68
N ALA A 122 -7.03 10.21 3.40
CA ALA A 122 -7.48 10.95 2.21
C ALA A 122 -6.99 10.28 0.90
N TRP A 123 -5.72 9.88 0.86
CA TRP A 123 -5.14 9.11 -0.25
C TRP A 123 -5.90 7.80 -0.47
N PHE A 124 -6.22 7.07 0.60
CA PHE A 124 -6.95 5.80 0.51
C PHE A 124 -8.33 6.00 -0.09
N THR A 125 -9.10 6.98 0.42
CA THR A 125 -10.43 7.32 -0.08
C THR A 125 -10.39 7.68 -1.57
N LYS A 126 -9.40 8.49 -1.97
CA LYS A 126 -9.17 8.86 -3.38
C LYS A 126 -8.86 7.63 -4.24
N CYS A 127 -7.96 6.75 -3.81
CA CYS A 127 -7.57 5.57 -4.60
C CYS A 127 -8.70 4.56 -4.72
N VAL A 128 -9.46 4.31 -3.66
CA VAL A 128 -10.65 3.44 -3.69
C VAL A 128 -11.65 3.91 -4.74
N ALA A 129 -11.91 5.22 -4.83
CA ALA A 129 -12.80 5.79 -5.84
C ALA A 129 -12.29 5.63 -7.29
N LEU A 130 -10.98 5.49 -7.48
CA LEU A 130 -10.35 5.31 -8.79
C LEU A 130 -10.24 3.84 -9.22
N ILE A 131 -10.29 2.89 -8.29
CA ILE A 131 -10.15 1.46 -8.58
C ILE A 131 -11.51 0.88 -9.00
N PRO A 132 -11.67 0.44 -10.26
CA PRO A 132 -12.90 -0.21 -10.69
C PRO A 132 -13.11 -1.50 -9.90
N ASN A 133 -14.35 -1.72 -9.44
CA ASN A 133 -14.75 -2.94 -8.70
C ASN A 133 -14.00 -3.16 -7.37
N TYR A 134 -13.48 -2.11 -6.73
CA TYR A 134 -12.77 -2.20 -5.44
C TYR A 134 -13.49 -3.10 -4.41
N GLU A 135 -14.79 -2.90 -4.22
CA GLU A 135 -15.60 -3.67 -3.26
C GLU A 135 -15.55 -5.18 -3.49
N THR A 136 -15.58 -5.62 -4.76
CA THR A 136 -15.59 -7.05 -5.09
C THR A 136 -14.18 -7.64 -5.04
N CYS A 137 -13.16 -6.87 -5.38
CA CYS A 137 -11.78 -7.35 -5.47
C CYS A 137 -10.99 -7.21 -4.16
N ASN A 138 -11.41 -6.33 -3.24
CA ASN A 138 -10.72 -6.05 -1.98
C ASN A 138 -11.69 -5.75 -0.82
N GLY A 139 -12.61 -4.79 -0.98
CA GLY A 139 -13.38 -4.24 0.15
C GLY A 139 -14.24 -5.24 0.94
N LYS A 140 -14.74 -6.30 0.29
CA LYS A 140 -15.51 -7.39 0.93
C LYS A 140 -14.66 -8.59 1.39
N GLY A 141 -13.35 -8.54 1.15
CA GLY A 141 -12.41 -9.65 1.38
C GLY A 141 -11.88 -9.71 2.80
#